data_AF-A0A7X7KFL5-F1
#
_entry.id   AF-A0A7X7KFL5-F1
#
_cell.length_a   1.000
_cell.length_b   1.000
_cell.length_c   1.000
_cell.angle_alpha   90.00
_cell.angle_beta   90.00
_cell.angle_gamma   90.00
#
_symmetry.space_group_name_H-M   'P 1'
#
loop_
_entity.id
_entity.type
_entity.pdbx_description
1 polymer ?
#
loop_
_entity_poly.entity_id
_entity_poly.type
_entity_poly.pdbx_seq_one_letter_code
_entity_poly.pdbx_strand_id
1 'polypeptide(L)'
;MQCSNCHFENLPGATTCGRCGASLQLASLAIDVHPPRASRESKQLRKLLPVARWQKWFALAGWQQQISTFHAYLKRVGFRLRTFLKSISWRDNVPKLRLVMRTIIPGWAHWYSGRHIRAKWIFGGYVFFLLMALLLNRFPTVNYILLIQAIAVFHAASAADALVEKEQYSGQRLLYFALAWFLLSSFVYVYYSPISVVRLLGW
;
A
#
# COMPACT_ATOMS: atom_id res chain seq x y z
N MET A 1 10.15 -40.90 -17.86
CA MET A 1 9.40 -41.87 -18.70
C MET A 1 10.34 -42.43 -19.75
N GLN A 2 10.41 -43.75 -19.94
CA GLN A 2 11.41 -44.37 -20.80
C GLN A 2 10.88 -44.59 -22.23
N CYS A 3 11.67 -44.24 -23.25
CA CYS A 3 11.29 -44.47 -24.65
C CYS A 3 11.30 -45.96 -24.97
N SER A 4 10.20 -46.50 -25.52
CA SER A 4 10.11 -47.91 -25.91
C SER A 4 11.08 -48.31 -27.03
N ASN A 5 11.55 -47.34 -27.83
CA ASN A 5 12.41 -47.61 -28.98
C ASN A 5 13.91 -47.58 -28.63
N CYS A 6 14.36 -46.61 -27.84
CA CYS A 6 15.79 -46.42 -27.53
C CYS A 6 16.13 -46.44 -26.03
N HIS A 7 15.16 -46.76 -25.18
CA HIS A 7 15.28 -46.82 -23.72
C HIS A 7 15.77 -45.53 -23.04
N PHE A 8 15.77 -44.39 -23.75
CA PHE A 8 16.15 -43.11 -23.19
C PHE A 8 15.10 -42.60 -22.19
N GLU A 9 15.56 -42.08 -21.06
CA GLU A 9 14.69 -41.51 -20.03
C GLU A 9 14.35 -40.04 -20.36
N ASN A 10 13.10 -39.82 -20.78
CA ASN A 10 12.58 -38.52 -21.16
C ASN A 10 11.90 -37.83 -19.98
N LEU A 11 11.91 -36.49 -20.03
CA LEU A 11 11.19 -35.63 -19.10
C LEU A 11 9.67 -35.90 -19.18
N PRO A 12 8.97 -35.97 -18.04
CA PRO A 12 7.52 -36.15 -18.01
C PRO A 12 6.80 -35.04 -18.80
N GLY A 13 5.88 -35.45 -19.66
CA GLY A 13 5.10 -34.56 -20.53
C GLY A 13 5.76 -34.19 -21.87
N ALA A 14 6.93 -34.75 -22.21
CA ALA A 14 7.46 -34.68 -23.57
C ALA A 14 6.62 -35.57 -24.53
N THR A 15 6.25 -35.05 -25.70
CA THR A 15 5.47 -35.82 -26.69
C THR A 15 6.35 -36.65 -27.62
N THR A 16 7.66 -36.41 -27.63
CA THR A 16 8.65 -37.07 -28.50
C THR A 16 9.92 -37.36 -27.72
N CYS A 17 10.65 -38.41 -28.12
CA CYS A 17 11.92 -38.77 -27.49
C CYS A 17 13.02 -37.78 -27.88
N GLY A 18 13.71 -37.21 -26.87
CA GLY A 18 14.83 -36.29 -27.07
C GLY A 18 16.07 -36.91 -27.74
N ARG A 19 16.17 -38.25 -27.78
CA ARG A 19 17.31 -38.96 -28.38
C ARG A 19 17.03 -39.46 -29.80
N CYS A 20 15.94 -40.20 -30.01
CA CYS A 20 15.65 -40.83 -31.31
C CYS A 20 14.45 -40.24 -32.06
N GLY A 21 13.77 -39.23 -31.50
CA GLY A 21 12.61 -38.59 -32.14
C GLY A 21 11.32 -39.40 -32.14
N ALA A 22 11.32 -40.64 -31.64
CA ALA A 22 10.11 -41.47 -31.58
C ALA A 22 8.99 -40.79 -30.79
N SER A 23 7.74 -40.91 -31.27
CA SER A 23 6.56 -40.40 -30.55
C SER A 23 6.39 -41.13 -29.22
N LEU A 24 6.18 -40.36 -28.15
CA LEU A 24 5.94 -40.85 -26.79
C LEU A 24 4.47 -40.70 -26.38
N GLN A 25 3.56 -40.65 -27.36
CA GLN A 25 2.11 -40.64 -27.11
C GLN A 25 1.67 -41.99 -26.52
N LEU A 26 2.00 -42.22 -25.25
CA LEU A 26 1.31 -43.18 -24.42
C LEU A 26 -0.11 -42.66 -24.23
N ALA A 27 -1.08 -43.56 -24.47
CA ALA A 27 -2.51 -43.31 -24.29
C ALA A 27 -2.72 -42.46 -23.04
N SER A 28 -3.42 -41.34 -23.22
CA SER A 28 -3.49 -40.16 -22.36
C SER A 28 -4.03 -40.43 -20.94
N LEU A 29 -3.28 -41.16 -20.12
CA LEU A 29 -3.42 -41.06 -18.69
C LEU A 29 -2.89 -39.67 -18.32
N ALA A 30 -3.81 -38.76 -18.00
CA ALA A 30 -3.46 -37.45 -17.47
C ALA A 30 -2.74 -37.66 -16.14
N ILE A 31 -1.40 -37.72 -16.18
CA ILE A 31 -0.58 -37.75 -14.97
C ILE A 31 -0.81 -36.41 -14.28
N ASP A 32 -1.49 -36.46 -13.14
CA ASP A 32 -1.72 -35.29 -12.31
C ASP A 32 -0.37 -34.83 -11.72
N VAL A 33 0.20 -33.78 -12.32
CA VAL A 33 1.46 -33.21 -11.87
C VAL A 33 1.16 -32.24 -10.74
N HIS A 34 1.45 -32.64 -9.52
CA HIS A 34 1.48 -31.77 -8.36
C HIS A 34 2.91 -31.26 -8.10
N PRO A 35 3.17 -29.94 -8.13
CA PRO A 35 2.22 -28.82 -8.30
C PRO A 35 1.85 -28.53 -9.77
N PRO A 36 0.66 -27.95 -10.02
CA PRO A 36 0.17 -27.68 -11.37
C PRO A 36 1.14 -26.81 -12.16
N ARG A 37 1.45 -27.25 -13.40
CA ARG A 37 2.32 -26.50 -14.30
C ARG A 37 1.68 -25.16 -14.63
N ALA A 38 2.38 -24.06 -14.35
CA ALA A 38 1.84 -22.73 -14.59
C ALA A 38 1.40 -22.52 -16.05
N SER A 39 0.20 -21.94 -16.24
CA SER A 39 -0.38 -21.65 -17.55
C SER A 39 0.51 -20.76 -18.42
N ARG A 40 0.31 -20.78 -19.74
CA ARG A 40 1.03 -19.90 -20.68
C ARG A 40 0.88 -18.43 -20.30
N GLU A 41 -0.33 -18.02 -19.92
CA GLU A 41 -0.64 -16.66 -19.46
C GLU A 41 0.14 -16.31 -18.20
N SER A 42 0.17 -17.20 -17.21
CA SER A 42 0.96 -17.02 -15.99
C SER A 42 2.47 -16.90 -16.26
N LYS A 43 2.96 -17.51 -17.33
CA LYS A 43 4.37 -17.36 -17.77
C LYS A 43 4.61 -16.04 -18.49
N GLN A 44 3.69 -15.59 -19.34
CA GLN A 44 3.80 -14.29 -20.02
C GLN A 44 3.70 -13.14 -19.02
N LEU A 45 2.77 -13.23 -18.06
CA LEU A 45 2.62 -12.22 -17.01
C LEU A 45 3.91 -12.10 -16.16
N ARG A 46 4.58 -13.22 -15.87
CA ARG A 46 5.88 -13.25 -15.18
C ARG A 46 7.04 -12.66 -15.99
N LYS A 47 6.92 -12.59 -17.33
CA LYS A 47 7.91 -11.91 -18.18
C LYS A 47 7.69 -10.40 -18.23
N LEU A 48 6.42 -9.98 -18.20
CA LEU A 48 6.03 -8.57 -18.27
C LEU A 48 6.19 -7.86 -16.93
N LEU A 49 5.92 -8.56 -15.83
CA LEU A 49 6.12 -8.03 -14.49
C LEU A 49 7.51 -8.49 -14.01
N PRO A 50 8.43 -7.58 -13.65
CA PRO A 50 9.78 -7.91 -13.19
C PRO A 50 9.79 -8.51 -11.76
N VAL A 51 8.74 -9.25 -11.38
CA VAL A 51 8.51 -9.76 -10.03
C VAL A 51 9.67 -10.61 -9.54
N ALA A 52 10.34 -11.36 -10.43
CA ALA A 52 11.49 -12.17 -10.05
C ALA A 52 12.73 -11.33 -9.63
N ARG A 53 12.94 -10.17 -10.26
CA ARG A 53 14.01 -9.23 -9.90
C ARG A 53 13.69 -8.56 -8.56
N TRP A 54 12.43 -8.17 -8.38
CA TRP A 54 11.95 -7.58 -7.14
C TRP A 54 11.93 -8.58 -5.98
N GLN A 55 11.50 -9.82 -6.19
CA GLN A 55 11.49 -10.88 -5.17
C GLN A 55 12.89 -11.24 -4.68
N LYS A 56 13.89 -11.34 -5.57
CA LYS A 56 15.29 -11.56 -5.14
C LYS A 56 15.82 -10.39 -4.32
N TRP A 57 15.49 -9.15 -4.71
CA TRP A 57 15.86 -7.95 -3.96
C TRP A 57 15.19 -7.89 -2.58
N PHE A 58 13.89 -8.18 -2.49
CA PHE A 58 13.18 -8.25 -1.22
C PHE A 58 13.67 -9.40 -0.32
N ALA A 59 14.08 -10.52 -0.90
CA ALA A 59 14.66 -11.63 -0.16
C ALA A 59 16.05 -11.29 0.43
N LEU A 60 16.87 -10.53 -0.30
CA LEU A 60 18.22 -10.14 0.15
C LEU A 60 18.24 -8.98 1.15
N ALA A 61 17.26 -8.07 1.09
CA ALA A 61 17.25 -6.86 1.91
C ALA A 61 16.64 -7.02 3.33
N GLY A 62 16.38 -8.25 3.80
CA GLY A 62 15.77 -8.49 5.12
C GLY A 62 14.30 -8.04 5.23
N TRP A 63 13.63 -7.80 4.10
CA TRP A 63 12.28 -7.23 4.06
C TRP A 63 11.20 -8.14 4.64
N GLN A 64 11.39 -9.46 4.68
CA GLN A 64 10.43 -10.36 5.33
C GLN A 64 10.21 -10.00 6.81
N GLN A 65 11.25 -9.54 7.50
CA GLN A 65 11.15 -9.14 8.90
C GLN A 65 10.47 -7.76 9.06
N GLN A 66 10.71 -6.83 8.13
CA GLN A 66 10.03 -5.53 8.10
C GLN A 66 8.55 -5.65 7.69
N ILE A 67 8.21 -6.51 6.72
CA ILE A 67 6.83 -6.75 6.29
C ILE A 67 6.03 -7.42 7.42
N SER A 68 6.61 -8.40 8.12
CA SER A 68 5.91 -9.09 9.21
C SER A 68 5.68 -8.18 10.42
N THR A 69 6.65 -7.34 10.78
CA THR A 69 6.50 -6.31 11.83
C THR A 69 5.48 -5.24 11.42
N PHE A 70 5.53 -4.76 10.18
CA PHE A 70 4.56 -3.81 9.64
C PHE A 70 3.14 -4.41 9.61
N HIS A 71 2.98 -5.66 9.18
CA HIS A 71 1.69 -6.35 9.16
C HIS A 71 1.13 -6.59 10.57
N ALA A 72 1.96 -7.01 11.53
CA ALA A 72 1.57 -7.14 12.92
C ALA A 72 1.11 -5.79 13.51
N TYR A 73 1.81 -4.72 13.14
CA TYR A 73 1.48 -3.37 13.53
C TYR A 73 0.15 -2.90 12.89
N LEU A 74 -0.05 -3.10 11.58
CA LEU A 74 -1.30 -2.81 10.87
C LEU A 74 -2.48 -3.58 11.47
N LYS A 75 -2.29 -4.83 11.91
CA LYS A 75 -3.34 -5.57 12.64
C LYS A 75 -3.70 -4.88 13.95
N ARG A 76 -2.72 -4.38 14.72
CA ARG A 76 -2.98 -3.62 15.96
C ARG A 76 -3.72 -2.31 15.70
N VAL A 77 -3.30 -1.56 14.68
CA VAL A 77 -3.96 -0.30 14.29
C VAL A 77 -5.35 -0.57 13.73
N GLY A 78 -5.51 -1.56 12.86
CA GLY A 78 -6.80 -1.96 12.31
C GLY A 78 -7.78 -2.43 13.38
N PHE A 79 -7.29 -3.14 14.40
CA PHE A 79 -8.11 -3.49 15.57
C PHE A 79 -8.58 -2.24 16.32
N ARG A 80 -7.66 -1.31 16.63
CA ARG A 80 -8.00 -0.04 17.31
C ARG A 80 -8.92 0.85 16.48
N LEU A 81 -8.71 0.92 15.16
CA LEU A 81 -9.55 1.67 14.25
C LEU A 81 -10.95 1.05 14.17
N ARG A 82 -11.05 -0.28 14.13
CA ARG A 82 -12.34 -0.98 14.12
C ARG A 82 -13.09 -0.78 15.44
N THR A 83 -12.44 -0.84 16.60
CA THR A 83 -13.09 -0.52 17.88
C THR A 83 -13.48 0.95 17.95
N PHE A 84 -12.63 1.86 17.47
CA PHE A 84 -12.97 3.28 17.35
C PHE A 84 -14.19 3.52 16.45
N LEU A 85 -14.21 2.95 15.24
CA LEU A 85 -15.33 3.04 14.31
C LEU A 85 -16.62 2.43 14.87
N LYS A 86 -16.52 1.34 15.65
CA LYS A 86 -17.66 0.76 16.38
C LYS A 86 -18.13 1.65 17.53
N SER A 87 -17.22 2.38 18.18
CA SER A 87 -17.57 3.33 19.25
C SER A 87 -18.22 4.61 18.72
N ILE A 88 -18.01 4.94 17.45
CA ILE A 88 -18.78 5.95 16.75
C ILE A 88 -20.15 5.32 16.46
N SER A 89 -21.13 5.56 17.34
CA SER A 89 -22.52 5.15 17.12
C SER A 89 -23.14 5.98 15.99
N TRP A 90 -22.85 5.61 14.75
CA TRP A 90 -23.43 6.22 13.53
C TRP A 90 -24.96 6.21 13.50
N ARG A 91 -25.57 5.38 14.35
CA ARG A 91 -27.02 5.16 14.40
C ARG A 91 -27.79 6.39 14.88
N ASP A 92 -27.20 7.25 15.71
CA ASP A 92 -27.93 8.37 16.34
C ASP A 92 -27.42 9.75 15.90
N ASN A 93 -26.30 9.84 15.18
CA ASN A 93 -25.67 11.12 14.82
C ASN A 93 -25.07 11.07 13.41
N VAL A 94 -25.91 10.89 12.40
CA VAL A 94 -25.47 11.12 11.01
C VAL A 94 -25.12 12.61 10.87
N PRO A 95 -23.87 12.98 10.53
CA PRO A 95 -23.51 14.37 10.37
C PRO A 95 -24.37 14.98 9.27
N LYS A 96 -24.91 16.18 9.52
CA LYS A 96 -25.69 16.93 8.52
C LYS A 96 -24.83 17.06 7.26
N LEU A 97 -25.40 16.80 6.08
CA LEU A 97 -24.68 16.90 4.80
C LEU A 97 -23.93 18.23 4.63
N ARG A 98 -24.50 19.33 5.14
CA ARG A 98 -23.86 20.66 5.17
C ARG A 98 -22.53 20.68 5.93
N LEU A 99 -22.41 19.93 7.03
CA LEU A 99 -21.16 19.81 7.78
C LEU A 99 -20.12 19.02 6.99
N VAL A 100 -20.54 17.92 6.35
CA VAL A 100 -19.66 17.09 5.50
C VAL A 100 -19.10 17.90 4.33
N MET A 101 -19.93 18.68 3.63
CA MET A 101 -19.48 19.55 2.55
C MET A 101 -18.44 20.59 3.01
N ARG A 102 -18.53 21.05 4.26
CA ARG A 102 -17.56 21.98 4.85
C ARG A 102 -16.25 21.33 5.27
N THR A 103 -16.16 20.00 5.29
CA THR A 103 -14.89 19.28 5.51
C THR A 103 -14.07 19.11 4.24
N ILE A 104 -14.60 19.47 3.06
CA ILE A 104 -13.86 19.43 1.79
C ILE A 104 -12.67 20.39 1.83
N ILE A 105 -12.81 21.54 2.49
CA ILE A 105 -11.72 22.51 2.67
C ILE A 105 -11.22 22.39 4.12
N PRO A 106 -9.93 22.05 4.34
CA PRO A 106 -9.36 21.96 5.68
C PRO A 106 -9.54 23.27 6.46
N GLY A 107 -10.06 23.18 7.69
CA GLY A 107 -10.32 24.31 8.57
C GLY A 107 -11.64 25.06 8.31
N TRP A 108 -12.36 24.81 7.20
CA TRP A 108 -13.58 25.56 6.89
C TRP A 108 -14.74 25.26 7.85
N ALA A 109 -14.92 23.99 8.21
CA ALA A 109 -15.88 23.61 9.24
C ALA A 109 -15.59 24.28 10.60
N HIS A 110 -14.30 24.39 10.99
CA HIS A 110 -13.88 25.08 12.20
C HIS A 110 -14.19 26.57 12.16
N TRP A 111 -13.95 27.21 11.02
CA TRP A 111 -14.26 28.63 10.83
C TRP A 111 -15.75 28.91 11.02
N TYR A 112 -16.61 28.07 10.44
CA TYR A 112 -18.06 28.22 10.58
C TYR A 112 -18.55 27.95 12.01
N SER A 113 -17.87 27.07 12.74
CA SER A 113 -18.16 26.81 14.17
C SER A 113 -17.62 27.89 15.13
N GLY A 114 -17.12 29.02 14.62
CA GLY A 114 -16.55 30.11 15.44
C GLY A 114 -15.13 29.83 15.98
N ARG A 115 -14.55 28.66 15.68
CA ARG A 115 -13.22 28.24 16.15
C ARG A 115 -12.11 28.79 15.24
N HIS A 116 -12.04 30.11 15.10
CA HIS A 116 -11.19 30.79 14.11
C HIS A 116 -9.69 30.53 14.28
N ILE A 117 -9.17 30.53 15.50
CA ILE A 117 -7.73 30.27 15.75
C ILE A 117 -7.35 28.88 15.25
N ARG A 118 -8.17 27.87 15.56
CA ARG A 118 -7.95 26.48 15.12
C ARG A 118 -8.08 26.33 13.61
N ALA A 119 -9.07 27.01 13.01
CA ALA A 119 -9.23 27.06 11.57
C ALA A 119 -7.99 27.64 10.87
N LYS A 120 -7.42 28.73 11.39
CA LYS A 120 -6.20 29.37 10.85
C LYS A 120 -5.01 28.42 10.90
N TRP A 121 -4.79 27.69 11.99
CA TRP A 121 -3.67 26.74 12.09
C TRP A 121 -3.82 25.57 11.12
N ILE A 122 -5.02 24.98 11.04
CA ILE A 122 -5.28 23.84 10.14
C ILE A 122 -5.16 24.27 8.68
N PHE A 123 -5.83 25.35 8.31
CA PHE A 123 -5.81 25.85 6.93
C PHE A 123 -4.43 26.39 6.55
N GLY A 124 -3.79 27.14 7.44
CA GLY A 124 -2.43 27.67 7.22
C GLY A 124 -1.40 26.56 7.06
N GLY A 125 -1.44 25.53 7.90
CA GLY A 125 -0.58 24.35 7.75
C GLY A 125 -0.82 23.62 6.43
N TYR A 126 -2.08 23.41 6.05
CA TYR A 126 -2.44 22.82 4.76
C TYR A 126 -1.89 23.62 3.57
N VAL A 127 -2.11 24.94 3.56
CA VAL A 127 -1.62 25.83 2.48
C VAL A 127 -0.09 25.84 2.45
N PHE A 128 0.58 25.88 3.61
CA PHE A 128 2.03 25.82 3.68
C PHE A 128 2.59 24.54 3.05
N PHE A 129 2.07 23.37 3.43
CA PHE A 129 2.53 22.10 2.87
C PHE A 129 2.18 21.96 1.38
N LEU A 130 1.03 22.49 0.95
CA LEU A 130 0.65 22.54 -0.46
C LEU A 130 1.62 23.39 -1.28
N LEU A 131 1.94 24.61 -0.82
CA LEU A 131 2.89 25.49 -1.49
C LEU A 131 4.28 24.88 -1.52
N MET A 132 4.74 24.27 -0.42
CA MET A 132 6.01 23.54 -0.41
C MET A 132 6.00 22.37 -1.40
N ALA A 133 4.91 21.61 -1.48
CA ALA A 133 4.79 20.50 -2.44
C ALA A 133 4.86 21.02 -3.88
N LEU A 134 4.18 22.13 -4.18
CA LEU A 134 4.21 22.76 -5.50
C LEU A 134 5.60 23.29 -5.87
N LEU A 135 6.31 23.92 -4.93
CA LEU A 135 7.67 24.41 -5.13
C LEU A 135 8.67 23.27 -5.36
N LEU A 136 8.54 22.17 -4.60
CA LEU A 136 9.41 21.00 -4.73
C LEU A 136 8.98 20.02 -5.82
N ASN A 137 7.86 20.24 -6.51
CA ASN A 137 7.36 19.35 -7.57
C ASN A 137 8.33 19.19 -8.74
N ARG A 138 9.25 20.15 -8.93
CA ARG A 138 10.32 20.03 -9.95
C ARG A 138 11.35 18.95 -9.63
N PHE A 139 11.43 18.52 -8.37
CA PHE A 139 12.36 17.49 -7.92
C PHE A 139 11.55 16.36 -7.26
N PRO A 140 11.18 15.30 -8.00
CA PRO A 140 10.47 14.15 -7.46
C PRO A 140 11.39 13.37 -6.52
N THR A 141 11.50 13.91 -5.31
CA THR A 141 12.31 13.46 -4.20
C THR A 141 11.38 12.88 -3.14
N VAL A 142 11.95 12.13 -2.20
CA VAL A 142 11.23 11.65 -1.01
C VAL A 142 10.49 12.79 -0.30
N ASN A 143 11.05 14.01 -0.32
CA ASN A 143 10.46 15.21 0.27
C ASN A 143 9.10 15.57 -0.35
N TYR A 144 8.97 15.54 -1.68
CA TYR A 144 7.70 15.84 -2.36
C TYR A 144 6.58 14.88 -1.91
N ILE A 145 6.89 13.59 -1.81
CA ILE A 145 5.94 12.56 -1.41
C ILE A 145 5.55 12.73 0.07
N LEU A 146 6.50 13.09 0.95
CA LEU A 146 6.20 13.44 2.34
C LEU A 146 5.28 14.67 2.41
N LEU A 147 5.47 15.67 1.57
CA LEU A 147 4.62 16.87 1.55
C LEU A 147 3.19 16.56 1.09
N ILE A 148 2.99 15.74 0.04
CA ILE A 148 1.64 15.29 -0.36
C ILE A 148 0.93 14.57 0.78
N GLN A 149 1.65 13.72 1.50
CA GLN A 149 1.05 13.07 2.66
C GLN A 149 0.64 14.09 3.70
N ALA A 150 1.47 15.13 3.95
CA ALA A 150 1.18 16.14 4.97
C ALA A 150 -0.17 16.80 4.67
N ILE A 151 -0.39 17.15 3.41
CA ILE A 151 -1.64 17.68 2.90
C ILE A 151 -2.82 16.73 3.19
N ALA A 152 -2.70 15.46 2.80
CA ALA A 152 -3.76 14.46 2.99
C ALA A 152 -4.10 14.23 4.47
N VAL A 153 -3.06 14.23 5.31
CA VAL A 153 -3.21 14.07 6.75
C VAL A 153 -3.87 15.30 7.34
N PHE A 154 -3.37 16.52 7.11
CA PHE A 154 -4.02 17.75 7.61
C PHE A 154 -5.50 17.83 7.23
N HIS A 155 -5.85 17.39 6.02
CA HIS A 155 -7.23 17.28 5.57
C HIS A 155 -8.05 16.29 6.42
N ALA A 156 -7.54 15.07 6.58
CA ALA A 156 -8.18 14.04 7.41
C ALA A 156 -8.34 14.47 8.88
N ALA A 157 -7.36 15.19 9.47
CA ALA A 157 -7.46 15.76 10.82
C ALA A 157 -8.63 16.72 10.89
N SER A 158 -8.66 17.64 9.94
CA SER A 158 -9.68 18.68 9.90
C SER A 158 -11.06 18.05 9.82
N ALA A 159 -11.24 17.05 8.95
CA ALA A 159 -12.51 16.36 8.80
C ALA A 159 -12.88 15.60 10.08
N ALA A 160 -11.96 14.80 10.64
CA ALA A 160 -12.21 14.04 11.86
C ALA A 160 -12.54 14.96 13.05
N ASP A 161 -11.82 16.06 13.21
CA ASP A 161 -12.05 16.97 14.33
C ASP A 161 -13.34 17.80 14.17
N ALA A 162 -13.74 18.08 12.94
CA ALA A 162 -15.02 18.73 12.65
C ALA A 162 -16.22 17.80 12.87
N LEU A 163 -16.09 16.52 12.52
CA LEU A 163 -17.17 15.53 12.61
C LEU A 163 -17.33 14.95 14.02
N VAL A 164 -16.24 14.86 14.79
CA VAL A 164 -16.27 14.37 16.17
C VAL A 164 -16.40 15.59 17.10
N GLU A 165 -17.57 16.20 17.16
CA GLU A 165 -17.80 17.47 17.85
C GLU A 165 -17.67 17.39 19.40
N LYS A 166 -17.59 16.19 19.99
CA LYS A 166 -17.49 16.03 21.45
C LYS A 166 -16.15 16.51 22.02
N GLU A 167 -16.20 17.52 22.89
CA GLU A 167 -15.07 18.30 23.43
C GLU A 167 -14.04 17.52 24.26
N GLN A 168 -14.34 16.31 24.72
CA GLN A 168 -13.59 15.69 25.82
C GLN A 168 -12.20 15.10 25.51
N TYR A 169 -11.75 15.03 24.24
CA TYR A 169 -10.50 14.31 23.91
C TYR A 169 -9.59 15.00 22.89
N SER A 170 -9.30 16.29 23.09
CA SER A 170 -8.42 17.07 22.19
C SER A 170 -6.99 16.48 22.07
N GLY A 171 -6.38 16.05 23.18
CA GLY A 171 -5.02 15.50 23.18
C GLY A 171 -4.89 14.12 22.52
N GLN A 172 -5.83 13.21 22.80
CA GLN A 172 -5.82 11.86 22.20
C GLN A 172 -6.03 11.90 20.69
N ARG A 173 -6.80 12.87 20.18
CA ARG A 173 -6.97 13.06 18.73
C ARG A 173 -5.68 13.51 18.07
N LEU A 174 -4.99 14.48 18.66
CA LEU A 174 -3.69 14.93 18.17
C LEU A 174 -2.69 13.78 18.15
N LEU A 175 -2.71 12.92 19.17
CA LEU A 175 -1.88 11.72 19.25
C LEU A 175 -2.23 10.68 18.17
N TYR A 176 -3.51 10.32 18.00
CA TYR A 176 -3.93 9.38 16.95
C TYR A 176 -3.60 9.91 15.56
N PHE A 177 -3.68 11.23 15.40
CA PHE A 177 -3.34 11.91 14.18
C PHE A 177 -1.84 11.90 13.90
N ALA A 178 -1.01 12.22 14.90
CA ALA A 178 0.44 12.10 14.82
C ALA A 178 0.88 10.64 14.57
N LEU A 179 0.16 9.66 15.13
CA LEU A 179 0.37 8.25 14.84
C LEU A 179 0.00 7.91 13.40
N ALA A 180 -1.18 8.28 12.91
CA ALA A 180 -1.58 8.04 11.53
C ALA A 180 -0.59 8.69 10.53
N TRP A 181 -0.16 9.91 10.83
CA TRP A 181 0.90 10.63 10.11
C TRP A 181 2.21 9.84 10.05
N PHE A 182 2.72 9.47 11.22
CA PHE A 182 3.97 8.75 11.37
C PHE A 182 3.94 7.43 10.60
N LEU A 183 2.80 6.75 10.59
CA LEU A 183 2.64 5.47 9.91
C LEU A 183 2.57 5.58 8.40
N LEU A 184 1.80 6.54 7.91
CA LEU A 184 1.74 6.81 6.47
C LEU A 184 3.14 7.22 5.97
N SER A 185 3.80 8.12 6.71
CA SER A 185 5.16 8.58 6.41
C SER A 185 6.18 7.44 6.44
N SER A 186 6.12 6.58 7.46
CA SER A 186 7.02 5.43 7.58
C SER A 186 6.82 4.41 6.46
N PHE A 187 5.55 4.12 6.11
CA PHE A 187 5.24 3.20 5.03
C PHE A 187 5.77 3.71 3.69
N VAL A 188 5.53 4.99 3.40
CA VAL A 188 5.98 5.61 2.16
C VAL A 188 7.50 5.75 2.12
N TYR A 189 8.13 6.11 3.23
CA TYR A 189 9.60 6.14 3.32
C TYR A 189 10.21 4.76 3.06
N VAL A 190 9.72 3.70 3.71
CA VAL A 190 10.20 2.33 3.50
C VAL A 190 9.96 1.87 2.06
N TYR A 191 8.81 2.23 1.46
CA TYR A 191 8.45 1.81 0.11
C TYR A 191 9.24 2.54 -0.98
N TYR A 192 9.49 3.84 -0.84
CA TYR A 192 10.12 4.67 -1.87
C TYR A 192 11.62 4.93 -1.65
N SER A 193 12.15 4.72 -0.44
CA SER A 193 13.59 4.82 -0.16
C SER A 193 14.46 3.93 -1.06
N PRO A 194 14.13 2.65 -1.32
CA PRO A 194 14.95 1.80 -2.18
C PRO A 194 15.00 2.29 -3.63
N ILE A 195 13.88 2.81 -4.15
CA ILE A 195 13.77 3.32 -5.53
C ILE A 195 14.64 4.56 -5.71
N SER A 196 14.74 5.39 -4.66
CA SER A 196 15.55 6.60 -4.64
C SER A 196 17.05 6.29 -4.65
N VAL A 197 17.47 5.27 -3.88
CA VAL A 197 18.86 4.82 -3.81
C VAL A 197 19.34 4.22 -5.13
N VAL A 198 18.50 3.45 -5.83
CA VAL A 198 18.86 2.84 -7.13
C VAL A 198 19.10 3.91 -8.20
N ARG A 199 18.26 4.95 -8.26
CA ARG A 199 18.45 6.08 -9.20
C ARG A 199 19.72 6.86 -8.94
N LEU A 200 20.12 7.05 -7.68
CA LEU A 200 21.36 7.74 -7.31
C LEU A 200 22.61 6.94 -7.69
N LEU A 201 22.51 5.61 -7.76
CA LEU A 201 23.63 4.73 -8.12
C LEU A 201 23.78 4.51 -9.63
N GLY A 202 22.86 5.03 -10.46
CA GLY A 202 22.95 4.95 -11.92
C GLY A 202 22.60 3.58 -12.53
N TRP A 203 21.81 2.76 -11.82
CA TRP A 203 21.33 1.44 -12.29
C TRP A 203 19.92 1.49 -12.85
#